data_AF-K1T379-F1
#
_entry.id   AF-K1T379-F1
#
_cell.length_a   1.000
_cell.length_b   1.000
_cell.length_c   1.000
_cell.angle_alpha   90.00
_cell.angle_beta   90.00
_cell.angle_gamma   90.00
#
_symmetry.space_group_name_H-M   'P 1'
#
loop_
_entity.id
_entity.type
_entity.pdbx_description
1 polymer ?
#
loop_
_entity_poly.entity_id
_entity_poly.type
_entity_poly.pdbx_seq_one_letter_code
_entity_poly.pdbx_strand_id
1 'polypeptide(L)'
;GNILIHQNGANEYSFSLVDVNRMQLLPEIDCDKVCRNMCRLCISREVLAYIMTEYASLRGWDVAATVKLALYYSDQFFTHYIYRRAARKEKSKHIVSHILLFRLCRSTRKFLSWEPHFSHYLLAKEKHIYDTYLCKYDYCDLLSSDYR
;
A
#
# COMPACT_ATOMS: atom_id res chain seq x y z
N GLY A 1 7.61 12.84 -5.89
CA GLY A 1 6.27 13.37 -5.57
C GLY A 1 6.24 14.83 -5.94
N ASN A 2 5.06 15.45 -5.89
CA ASN A 2 4.90 16.87 -6.23
C ASN A 2 5.10 17.79 -5.01
N ILE A 3 5.53 17.24 -3.88
CA ILE A 3 5.82 17.97 -2.65
C ILE A 3 7.31 17.84 -2.38
N LEU A 4 8.01 18.97 -2.28
CA LEU A 4 9.38 19.07 -1.80
C LEU A 4 9.36 19.41 -0.31
N ILE A 5 10.26 18.81 0.44
CA ILE A 5 10.44 19.04 1.88
C ILE A 5 11.84 19.61 2.06
N HIS A 6 11.95 20.77 2.69
CA HIS A 6 13.21 21.44 2.96
C HIS A 6 13.35 21.72 4.47
N GLN A 7 14.50 21.35 5.02
CA GLN A 7 14.83 21.55 6.44
C GLN A 7 15.65 22.82 6.58
N ASN A 8 15.10 23.84 7.25
CA ASN A 8 15.69 25.19 7.33
C ASN A 8 16.75 25.34 8.45
N GLY A 9 17.05 24.26 9.18
CA GLY A 9 17.77 24.31 10.47
C GLY A 9 16.79 24.41 11.65
N ALA A 10 17.29 24.33 12.88
CA ALA A 10 16.51 24.44 14.13
C ALA A 10 15.18 23.65 14.17
N ASN A 11 15.12 22.48 13.52
CA ASN A 11 13.92 21.62 13.45
C ASN A 11 12.71 22.24 12.72
N GLU A 12 12.93 23.28 11.91
CA GLU A 12 11.91 23.88 11.06
C GLU A 12 11.87 23.21 9.68
N TYR A 13 10.65 22.94 9.21
CA TYR A 13 10.39 22.31 7.92
C TYR A 13 9.53 23.24 7.06
N SER A 14 9.92 23.37 5.80
CA SER A 14 9.12 24.03 4.76
C SER A 14 8.72 23.03 3.69
N PHE A 15 7.50 23.18 3.20
CA PHE A 15 6.91 22.32 2.17
C PHE A 15 6.60 23.14 0.94
N SER A 16 7.08 22.70 -0.23
CA SER A 16 6.82 23.37 -1.50
C SER A 16 6.11 22.43 -2.46
N LEU A 17 4.99 22.89 -3.02
CA LEU A 17 4.27 22.17 -4.07
C LEU A 17 4.88 22.53 -5.44
N VAL A 18 5.31 21.53 -6.19
CA VAL A 18 5.88 21.68 -7.52
C VAL A 18 4.97 21.06 -8.57
N ASP A 19 5.19 21.41 -9.84
CA ASP A 19 4.45 20.85 -10.97
C ASP A 19 2.93 21.14 -10.94
N VAL A 20 2.57 22.32 -10.44
CA VAL A 20 1.18 22.78 -10.30
C VAL A 20 0.46 22.85 -11.66
N ASN A 21 1.21 23.03 -12.75
CA ASN A 21 0.67 23.13 -14.12
C ASN A 21 -0.03 21.84 -14.60
N ARG A 22 0.22 20.70 -13.96
CA ARG A 22 -0.46 19.42 -14.26
C ARG A 22 -1.54 19.06 -13.23
N MET A 23 -1.72 19.89 -12.20
CA MET A 23 -2.70 19.63 -11.14
C MET A 23 -4.06 20.21 -11.50
N GLN A 24 -5.11 19.43 -11.25
CA GLN A 24 -6.48 19.89 -11.34
C GLN A 24 -6.98 20.21 -9.93
N LEU A 25 -7.14 21.50 -9.64
CA LEU A 25 -7.73 21.96 -8.39
C LEU A 25 -9.25 21.94 -8.54
N LEU A 26 -9.90 21.12 -7.72
CA LEU A 26 -11.35 21.00 -7.72
C LEU A 26 -11.93 21.89 -6.60
N PRO A 27 -12.99 22.67 -6.87
CA PRO A 27 -13.62 23.51 -5.85
C PRO A 27 -14.25 22.67 -4.74
N GLU A 28 -14.81 21.52 -5.10
CA GLU A 28 -15.30 20.51 -4.18
C GLU A 28 -14.67 19.17 -4.49
N ILE A 29 -14.30 18.45 -3.45
CA ILE A 29 -13.77 17.10 -3.53
C ILE A 29 -14.37 16.27 -2.40
N ASP A 30 -14.85 15.09 -2.77
CA ASP A 30 -15.42 14.12 -1.84
C ASP A 30 -14.31 13.33 -1.12
N CYS A 31 -14.68 12.70 0.00
CA CYS A 31 -13.75 11.92 0.81
C CYS A 31 -13.13 10.75 0.03
N ASP A 32 -13.88 10.09 -0.84
CA ASP A 32 -13.39 8.93 -1.62
C ASP A 32 -12.26 9.32 -2.57
N LYS A 33 -12.45 10.39 -3.35
CA LYS A 33 -11.45 10.94 -4.27
C LYS A 33 -10.20 11.40 -3.53
N VAL A 34 -10.34 12.06 -2.38
CA VAL A 34 -9.18 12.43 -1.54
C VAL A 34 -8.41 11.17 -1.12
N CYS A 35 -9.10 10.18 -0.57
CA CYS A 35 -8.45 8.95 -0.10
C CYS A 35 -7.73 8.21 -1.24
N ARG A 36 -8.31 8.19 -2.45
CA ARG A 36 -7.66 7.64 -3.66
C ARG A 36 -6.45 8.46 -4.09
N ASN A 37 -6.52 9.79 -4.04
CA ASN A 37 -5.39 10.65 -4.40
C ASN A 37 -4.23 10.50 -3.41
N MET A 38 -4.54 10.32 -2.13
CA MET A 38 -3.56 10.18 -1.05
C MET A 38 -2.95 8.77 -0.94
N CYS A 39 -3.47 7.76 -1.65
CA CYS A 39 -3.03 6.36 -1.49
C CYS A 39 -1.54 6.10 -1.80
N ARG A 40 -0.83 7.06 -2.41
CA ARG A 40 0.59 6.96 -2.77
C ARG A 40 1.47 7.95 -2.02
N LEU A 41 0.90 8.71 -1.09
CA LEU A 41 1.55 9.87 -0.48
C LEU A 41 2.80 9.46 0.31
N CYS A 42 2.70 8.42 1.12
CA CYS A 42 3.79 7.90 1.93
C CYS A 42 3.73 6.37 2.05
N ILE A 43 4.89 5.78 2.34
CA ILE A 43 5.06 4.34 2.61
C ILE A 43 4.64 4.00 4.05
N SER A 44 4.86 4.93 4.99
CA SER A 44 4.49 4.73 6.39
C SER A 44 2.98 4.85 6.60
N ARG A 45 2.39 3.77 7.11
CA ARG A 45 0.98 3.68 7.47
C ARG A 45 0.60 4.69 8.57
N GLU A 46 1.48 4.89 9.55
CA GLU A 46 1.29 5.82 10.66
C GLU A 46 1.26 7.27 10.18
N VAL A 47 2.22 7.65 9.33
CA VAL A 47 2.27 8.99 8.74
C VAL A 47 1.02 9.25 7.89
N LEU A 48 0.56 8.28 7.11
CA LEU A 48 -0.66 8.42 6.33
C LEU A 48 -1.88 8.61 7.25
N ALA A 49 -1.99 7.80 8.31
CA ALA A 49 -3.10 7.90 9.26
C ALA A 49 -3.13 9.26 9.96
N TYR A 50 -1.96 9.79 10.35
CA TYR A 50 -1.84 11.13 10.93
C TYR A 50 -2.32 12.21 9.96
N ILE A 51 -1.80 12.23 8.73
CA ILE A 51 -2.17 13.23 7.70
C ILE A 51 -3.68 13.17 7.42
N MET A 52 -4.25 11.98 7.30
CA MET A 52 -5.67 11.80 7.03
C MET A 52 -6.56 12.18 8.23
N THR A 53 -6.06 12.04 9.45
CA THR A 53 -6.73 12.52 10.67
C THR A 53 -6.84 14.04 10.68
N GLU A 54 -5.74 14.74 10.44
CA GLU A 54 -5.71 16.20 10.34
C GLU A 54 -6.59 16.69 9.18
N TYR A 55 -6.49 16.04 8.01
CA TYR A 55 -7.28 16.40 6.84
C TYR A 55 -8.78 16.23 7.09
N ALA A 56 -9.21 15.10 7.65
CA ALA A 56 -10.63 14.85 7.94
C ALA A 56 -11.19 15.85 8.97
N SER A 57 -10.41 16.17 9.99
CA SER A 57 -10.78 17.12 11.05
C SER A 57 -11.02 18.53 10.48
N LEU A 58 -10.11 19.01 9.62
CA LEU A 58 -10.25 20.31 8.95
C LEU A 58 -11.44 20.37 7.98
N ARG A 59 -11.88 19.21 7.45
CA ARG A 59 -13.03 19.10 6.53
C ARG A 59 -14.35 18.83 7.24
N GLY A 60 -14.33 18.61 8.56
CA GLY A 60 -15.51 18.20 9.33
C GLY A 60 -16.04 16.81 8.93
N TRP A 61 -15.17 15.92 8.45
CA TRP A 61 -15.53 14.55 8.08
C TRP A 61 -15.36 13.58 9.26
N ASP A 62 -15.97 12.40 9.15
CA ASP A 62 -15.70 11.30 10.09
C ASP A 62 -14.23 10.85 9.95
N VAL A 63 -13.44 11.18 10.96
CA VAL A 63 -12.01 10.87 11.05
C VAL A 63 -11.76 9.36 10.96
N ALA A 64 -12.51 8.55 11.71
CA ALA A 64 -12.27 7.12 11.79
C ALA A 64 -12.59 6.44 10.46
N ALA A 65 -13.71 6.80 9.83
CA ALA A 65 -14.07 6.30 8.51
C ALA A 65 -13.07 6.73 7.43
N THR A 66 -12.64 7.99 7.45
CA THR A 66 -11.70 8.56 6.47
C THR A 66 -10.33 7.89 6.55
N VAL A 67 -9.77 7.75 7.76
CA VAL A 67 -8.47 7.09 7.98
C VAL A 67 -8.55 5.64 7.50
N LYS A 68 -9.60 4.90 7.88
CA LYS A 68 -9.79 3.51 7.44
C LYS A 68 -9.83 3.39 5.92
N LEU A 69 -10.55 4.29 5.24
CA LEU A 69 -10.67 4.29 3.77
C LEU A 69 -9.34 4.62 3.08
N ALA A 70 -8.60 5.61 3.58
CA ALA A 70 -7.30 5.98 3.03
C ALA A 70 -6.27 4.87 3.18
N LEU A 71 -6.20 4.24 4.36
CA LEU A 71 -5.33 3.09 4.59
C LEU A 71 -5.71 1.92 3.67
N TYR A 72 -7.00 1.65 3.50
CA TYR A 72 -7.46 0.62 2.56
C TYR A 72 -6.95 0.87 1.13
N TYR A 73 -7.11 2.09 0.60
CA TYR A 73 -6.62 2.40 -0.74
C TYR A 73 -5.09 2.36 -0.85
N SER A 74 -4.38 2.79 0.20
CA SER A 74 -2.91 2.71 0.26
C SER A 74 -2.43 1.25 0.23
N ASP A 75 -2.99 0.41 1.09
CA ASP A 75 -2.66 -1.02 1.17
C ASP A 75 -2.91 -1.71 -0.18
N GLN A 76 -4.04 -1.41 -0.83
CA GLN A 76 -4.35 -1.92 -2.16
C GLN A 76 -3.32 -1.47 -3.20
N PHE A 77 -2.96 -0.18 -3.21
CA PHE A 77 -1.98 0.35 -4.15
C PHE A 77 -0.61 -0.31 -3.99
N PHE A 78 -0.09 -0.37 -2.75
CA PHE A 78 1.24 -0.91 -2.47
C PHE A 78 1.29 -2.43 -2.65
N THR A 79 0.21 -3.16 -2.34
CA THR A 79 0.09 -4.59 -2.68
C THR A 79 0.23 -4.82 -4.20
N HIS A 80 -0.49 -4.03 -5.02
CA HIS A 80 -0.35 -4.12 -6.48
C HIS A 80 1.02 -3.63 -6.97
N TYR A 81 1.64 -2.70 -6.25
CA TYR A 81 2.98 -2.23 -6.56
C TYR A 81 4.02 -3.35 -6.39
N ILE A 82 3.95 -4.15 -5.32
CA ILE A 82 4.82 -5.33 -5.09
C ILE A 82 4.81 -6.25 -6.32
N TYR A 83 3.62 -6.68 -6.75
CA TYR A 83 3.48 -7.60 -7.88
C TYR A 83 4.01 -7.01 -9.19
N ARG A 84 3.66 -5.75 -9.49
CA ARG A 84 4.13 -5.07 -10.71
C ARG A 84 5.64 -4.86 -10.70
N ARG A 85 6.22 -4.58 -9.53
CA ARG A 85 7.66 -4.38 -9.37
C ARG A 85 8.40 -5.70 -9.57
N ALA A 86 7.93 -6.77 -8.96
CA ALA A 86 8.46 -8.13 -9.14
C ALA A 86 8.40 -8.55 -10.62
N ALA A 87 7.24 -8.43 -11.27
CA ALA A 87 7.08 -8.79 -12.68
C ALA A 87 8.01 -8.02 -13.64
N ARG A 88 8.42 -6.80 -13.28
CA ARG A 88 9.33 -5.97 -14.10
C ARG A 88 10.81 -6.18 -13.80
N LYS A 89 11.16 -6.54 -12.57
CA LYS A 89 12.56 -6.56 -12.08
C LYS A 89 13.12 -7.96 -11.94
N GLU A 90 12.28 -8.97 -11.79
CA GLU A 90 12.73 -10.36 -11.71
C GLU A 90 13.10 -10.91 -13.07
N LYS A 91 14.19 -11.68 -13.10
CA LYS A 91 14.70 -12.32 -14.32
C LYS A 91 14.14 -13.72 -14.57
N SER A 92 13.33 -14.25 -13.64
CA SER A 92 12.73 -15.57 -13.77
C SER A 92 11.74 -15.62 -14.94
N LYS A 93 11.89 -16.59 -15.84
CA LYS A 93 11.03 -16.77 -17.03
C LYS A 93 9.54 -16.91 -16.68
N HIS A 94 9.23 -17.39 -15.48
CA HIS A 94 7.86 -17.66 -15.04
C HIS A 94 7.39 -16.75 -13.91
N ILE A 95 7.99 -15.57 -13.70
CA ILE A 95 7.63 -14.69 -12.57
C ILE A 95 6.13 -14.39 -12.50
N VAL A 96 5.47 -14.14 -13.64
CA VAL A 96 4.03 -13.87 -13.69
C VAL A 96 3.23 -15.08 -13.20
N SER A 97 3.61 -16.29 -13.62
CA SER A 97 3.01 -17.53 -13.14
C SER A 97 3.19 -17.73 -11.64
N HIS A 98 4.37 -17.40 -11.09
CA HIS A 98 4.62 -17.47 -9.65
C HIS A 98 3.75 -16.47 -8.87
N ILE A 99 3.58 -15.24 -9.37
CA ILE A 99 2.69 -14.24 -8.76
C ILE A 99 1.24 -14.71 -8.79
N LEU A 100 0.78 -15.30 -9.90
CA LEU A 100 -0.57 -15.86 -10.01
C LEU A 100 -0.76 -17.03 -9.04
N LEU A 101 0.21 -17.92 -8.96
CA LEU A 101 0.22 -19.05 -8.04
C LEU A 101 0.19 -18.57 -6.58
N PHE A 102 0.97 -17.54 -6.23
CA PHE A 102 0.93 -16.91 -4.91
C PHE A 102 -0.46 -16.41 -4.58
N ARG A 103 -1.08 -15.64 -5.49
CA ARG A 103 -2.44 -15.12 -5.29
C ARG A 103 -3.48 -16.24 -5.17
N LEU A 104 -3.34 -17.30 -5.95
CA LEU A 104 -4.21 -18.46 -5.90
C LEU A 104 -4.07 -19.17 -4.55
N CYS A 105 -2.85 -19.54 -4.14
CA CYS A 105 -2.56 -20.19 -2.86
C CYS A 105 -3.10 -19.38 -1.67
N ARG A 106 -2.90 -18.06 -1.69
CA ARG A 106 -3.39 -17.16 -0.65
C ARG A 106 -4.91 -17.11 -0.58
N SER A 107 -5.58 -17.06 -1.74
CA SER A 107 -7.04 -17.03 -1.81
C SER A 107 -7.65 -18.37 -1.39
N THR A 108 -7.08 -19.48 -1.86
CA THR A 108 -7.53 -20.83 -1.50
C THR A 108 -7.30 -21.14 -0.03
N ARG A 109 -6.18 -20.68 0.56
CA ARG A 109 -5.91 -20.83 2.00
C ARG A 109 -6.93 -20.10 2.86
N LYS A 110 -7.32 -18.88 2.49
CA LYS A 110 -8.36 -18.12 3.21
C LYS A 110 -9.72 -18.81 3.11
N PHE A 111 -10.04 -19.39 1.95
CA PHE A 111 -11.28 -20.11 1.73
C PHE A 111 -11.33 -21.45 2.47
N LEU A 112 -10.26 -22.26 2.38
CA LEU A 112 -10.13 -23.59 3.00
C LEU A 112 -9.50 -23.52 4.40
N SER A 113 -9.74 -22.44 5.13
CA SER A 113 -9.14 -22.24 6.47
C SER A 113 -9.62 -23.28 7.49
N TRP A 114 -10.73 -23.98 7.22
CA TRP A 114 -11.26 -25.06 8.06
C TRP A 114 -10.41 -26.34 8.02
N GLU A 115 -9.61 -26.55 6.97
CA GLU A 115 -8.87 -27.80 6.75
C GLU A 115 -7.37 -27.58 7.01
N PRO A 116 -6.84 -28.02 8.17
CA PRO A 116 -5.53 -27.62 8.65
C PRO A 116 -4.38 -28.13 7.76
N HIS A 117 -4.45 -29.37 7.28
CA HIS A 117 -3.40 -29.96 6.45
C HIS A 117 -3.20 -29.21 5.12
N PHE A 118 -4.29 -28.91 4.42
CA PHE A 118 -4.25 -28.17 3.16
C PHE A 118 -3.83 -26.72 3.38
N SER A 119 -4.34 -26.07 4.45
CA SER A 119 -3.96 -24.72 4.81
C SER A 119 -2.46 -24.59 5.07
N HIS A 120 -1.86 -25.54 5.80
CA HIS A 120 -0.43 -25.54 6.11
C HIS A 120 0.44 -25.76 4.86
N TYR A 121 0.03 -26.65 3.96
CA TYR A 121 0.71 -26.88 2.68
C TYR A 121 0.67 -25.62 1.80
N LEU A 122 -0.51 -24.99 1.68
CA LEU A 122 -0.68 -23.77 0.91
C LEU A 122 0.12 -22.61 1.50
N LEU A 123 0.17 -22.49 2.82
CA LEU A 123 0.98 -21.49 3.51
C LEU A 123 2.48 -21.65 3.23
N ALA A 124 3.00 -22.88 3.28
CA ALA A 124 4.40 -23.16 2.97
C ALA A 124 4.75 -22.76 1.52
N LYS A 125 3.86 -23.07 0.58
CA LYS A 125 4.02 -22.71 -0.83
C LYS A 125 3.91 -21.21 -1.07
N GLU A 126 2.97 -20.55 -0.41
CA GLU A 126 2.81 -19.08 -0.41
C GLU A 126 4.06 -18.38 0.13
N LYS A 127 4.54 -18.81 1.31
CA LYS A 127 5.74 -18.26 1.96
C LYS A 127 6.99 -18.42 1.11
N HIS A 128 7.19 -19.58 0.49
CA HIS A 128 8.34 -19.80 -0.40
C HIS A 128 8.37 -18.81 -1.57
N ILE A 129 7.23 -18.58 -2.23
CA ILE A 129 7.15 -17.62 -3.35
C ILE A 129 7.37 -16.19 -2.84
N TYR A 130 6.81 -15.86 -1.67
CA TYR A 130 6.99 -14.56 -1.04
C TYR A 130 8.46 -14.27 -0.73
N ASP A 131 9.13 -15.17 -0.01
CA ASP A 131 10.53 -15.01 0.40
C ASP A 131 11.48 -14.93 -0.81
N THR A 132 11.19 -15.71 -1.86
CA THR A 132 12.05 -15.77 -3.06
C THR A 132 11.90 -14.53 -3.95
N TYR A 133 10.67 -14.05 -4.17
CA TYR A 133 10.40 -13.07 -5.24
C TYR A 133 9.76 -11.75 -4.79
N LEU A 134 9.03 -11.73 -3.67
CA LEU A 134 8.17 -10.59 -3.31
C LEU A 134 8.69 -9.78 -2.12
N CYS A 135 9.33 -10.43 -1.15
CA CYS A 135 9.77 -9.84 0.12
C CYS A 135 10.58 -8.55 -0.07
N LYS A 136 11.51 -8.52 -1.04
CA LYS A 136 12.34 -7.34 -1.35
C LYS A 136 11.57 -6.10 -1.85
N TYR A 137 10.31 -6.26 -2.23
CA TYR A 137 9.46 -5.17 -2.71
C TYR A 137 8.35 -4.79 -1.73
N ASP A 138 8.19 -5.54 -0.63
CA ASP A 138 7.18 -5.29 0.40
C ASP A 138 7.64 -4.24 1.42
N TYR A 139 7.84 -3.01 0.94
CA TYR A 139 8.35 -1.90 1.76
C TYR A 139 7.42 -1.48 2.91
N CYS A 140 6.14 -1.83 2.82
CA CYS A 140 5.10 -1.46 3.78
C CYS A 140 4.75 -2.60 4.74
N ASP A 141 5.46 -3.74 4.68
CA ASP A 141 5.16 -4.94 5.49
C ASP A 141 3.70 -5.44 5.35
N LEU A 142 3.12 -5.28 4.16
CA LEU A 142 1.70 -5.58 3.93
C LEU A 142 1.43 -7.07 3.81
N LEU A 143 2.35 -7.81 3.19
CA LEU A 143 2.26 -9.27 3.04
C LEU A 143 3.08 -9.97 4.12
N SER A 144 4.18 -9.35 4.57
CA SER A 144 5.05 -9.91 5.61
C SER A 144 4.33 -10.23 6.91
N SER A 145 3.30 -9.44 7.26
CA SER A 145 2.48 -9.62 8.46
C SER A 145 1.79 -10.99 8.57
N ASP A 146 1.52 -11.68 7.45
CA ASP A 146 0.91 -13.01 7.47
C ASP A 146 1.90 -14.15 7.77
N TYR A 147 3.21 -13.87 7.82
CA TYR A 147 4.26 -14.87 7.98
C TYR A 147 5.19 -14.63 9.17
N ARG A 148 4.90 -13.61 9.99
CA ARG A 148 5.53 -13.34 11.29
C ARG A 148 4.79 -14.13 12.37
#